data_AF-A0A2I2GLG8-F1
#
_entry.id   AF-A0A2I2GLG8-F1
#
_cell.length_a   1.000
_cell.length_b   1.000
_cell.length_c   1.000
_cell.angle_alpha   90.00
_cell.angle_beta   90.00
_cell.angle_gamma   90.00
#
_symmetry.space_group_name_H-M   'P 1'
#
loop_
_entity.id
_entity.type
_entity.pdbx_description
1 polymer ?
#
loop_
_entity_poly.entity_id
_entity_poly.type
_entity_poly.pdbx_seq_one_letter_code
_entity_poly.pdbx_strand_id
1 'polypeptide(L)'
;MGSDPYPVSVSSLHFPSAELQSVSQTLSSLRRSALSLTNRLRSIESDAIFAQEVSDHYDLPLVANERCGSWYIPPEAKSGSSYFKSTDGHTGQWDFSFRRLNLQILPIAQKFGG
;
A
#
# COMPACT_ATOMS: atom_id res chain seq x y z
N MET A 1 36.34 40.62 33.47
CA MET A 1 35.92 40.17 32.13
C MET A 1 36.50 38.77 31.92
N GLY A 2 35.75 37.74 32.31
CA GLY A 2 36.19 36.35 32.17
C GLY A 2 35.76 35.83 30.81
N SER A 3 36.72 35.45 29.97
CA SER A 3 36.47 34.69 28.75
C SER A 3 36.03 33.28 29.13
N ASP A 4 34.82 32.88 28.73
CA ASP A 4 34.43 31.48 28.84
C ASP A 4 35.42 30.63 28.02
N PRO A 5 36.01 29.57 28.61
CA PRO A 5 36.97 28.74 27.91
C PRO A 5 36.27 28.01 26.76
N TYR A 6 36.82 28.12 25.55
CA TYR A 6 36.37 27.37 24.39
C TYR A 6 36.36 25.86 24.71
N PRO A 7 35.35 25.10 24.24
CA PRO A 7 35.24 23.67 24.53
C PRO A 7 36.48 22.92 24.00
N VAL A 8 37.24 22.33 24.91
CA VAL A 8 38.47 21.55 24.63
C VAL A 8 38.24 20.05 24.54
N SER A 9 36.99 19.59 24.71
CA SER A 9 36.62 18.18 24.64
C SER A 9 35.34 17.98 23.83
N VAL A 10 35.26 16.87 23.08
CA VAL A 10 34.06 16.49 22.31
C VAL A 10 32.81 16.35 23.18
N SER A 11 32.97 15.97 24.45
CA SER A 11 31.86 15.88 25.43
C SER A 11 31.33 17.24 25.92
N SER A 12 32.06 18.32 25.66
CA SER A 12 31.61 19.70 25.92
C SER A 12 30.94 20.37 24.71
N LEU A 13 30.92 19.69 23.56
CA LEU A 13 30.21 20.15 22.37
C LEU A 13 28.73 19.75 22.49
N HIS A 14 27.86 20.75 22.56
CA HIS A 14 26.43 20.54 22.53
C HIS A 14 25.99 20.22 21.10
N PHE A 15 25.69 18.96 20.82
CA PHE A 15 25.08 18.55 19.57
C PHE A 15 23.56 18.48 19.76
N PRO A 16 22.77 19.32 19.07
CA PRO A 16 21.30 19.20 19.09
C PRO A 16 20.81 17.81 18.65
N SER A 17 21.64 17.08 17.89
CA SER A 17 21.39 15.71 17.46
C SER A 17 21.62 14.64 18.55
N ALA A 18 22.30 14.98 19.65
CA ALA A 18 22.57 14.10 20.78
C ALA A 18 21.54 14.24 21.92
N GLU A 19 20.63 15.21 21.84
CA GLU A 19 19.48 15.30 22.74
C GLU A 19 18.53 14.12 22.48
N LEU A 20 17.96 13.55 23.55
CA LEU A 20 16.94 12.51 23.45
C LEU A 20 15.78 13.04 22.60
N GLN A 21 15.53 12.39 21.46
CA GLN A 21 14.42 12.75 20.59
C GLN A 21 13.12 12.70 21.39
N SER A 22 12.34 13.79 21.32
CA SER A 22 11.00 13.79 21.88
C SER A 22 10.18 12.66 21.24
N VAL A 23 9.23 12.10 22.00
CA VAL A 23 8.35 11.02 21.51
C VAL A 23 7.70 11.38 20.16
N SER A 24 7.31 12.65 19.98
CA SER A 24 6.76 13.15 18.72
C SER A 24 7.73 13.06 17.53
N GLN A 25 9.01 13.42 17.75
CA GLN A 25 10.05 13.30 16.72
C GLN A 25 10.35 11.84 16.37
N THR A 26 10.36 10.94 17.36
CA THR A 26 10.54 9.51 17.14
C THR A 26 9.38 8.92 16.34
N LEU A 27 8.13 9.22 16.72
CA LEU A 27 6.94 8.76 15.99
C LEU A 27 6.90 9.30 14.56
N SER A 28 7.29 10.56 14.35
CA SER A 28 7.39 11.17 13.02
C SER A 28 8.45 10.49 12.17
N SER A 29 9.59 10.12 12.76
CA SER A 29 10.66 9.39 12.08
C SER A 29 10.24 7.98 11.71
N LEU A 30 9.54 7.28 12.62
CA LEU A 30 8.96 5.96 12.35
C LEU A 30 7.92 6.03 11.23
N ARG A 31 7.03 7.01 11.23
CA ARG A 31 6.06 7.23 10.14
C ARG A 31 6.75 7.46 8.80
N ARG A 32 7.79 8.30 8.75
CA ARG A 32 8.56 8.51 7.52
C ARG A 32 9.22 7.23 7.03
N SER A 33 9.78 6.45 7.94
CA SER A 33 10.41 5.15 7.61
C SER A 33 9.37 4.15 7.09
N ALA A 34 8.22 4.02 7.74
CA ALA A 34 7.12 3.16 7.29
C ALA A 34 6.62 3.54 5.89
N LEU A 35 6.63 4.83 5.55
CA LEU A 35 6.21 5.37 4.25
C LEU A 35 7.35 5.46 3.22
N SER A 36 8.52 4.89 3.51
CA SER A 36 9.65 4.86 2.58
C SER A 36 9.30 4.09 1.29
N LEU A 37 9.98 4.45 0.20
CA LEU A 37 9.80 3.78 -1.10
C LEU A 37 10.03 2.28 -0.98
N THR A 38 11.08 1.85 -0.29
CA THR A 38 11.40 0.43 -0.09
C THR A 38 10.28 -0.30 0.64
N ASN A 39 9.71 0.27 1.70
CA ASN A 39 8.60 -0.36 2.42
C ASN A 39 7.33 -0.41 1.57
N ARG A 40 7.05 0.61 0.76
CA ARG A 40 5.92 0.60 -0.19
C ARG A 40 6.07 -0.49 -1.24
N LEU A 41 7.26 -0.65 -1.82
CA LEU A 41 7.53 -1.69 -2.81
C LEU A 41 7.39 -3.10 -2.22
N ARG A 42 7.93 -3.34 -1.01
CA ARG A 42 7.73 -4.62 -0.31
C ARG A 42 6.27 -4.88 0.04
N SER A 43 5.52 -3.85 0.42
CA SER A 43 4.08 -3.99 0.67
C SER A 43 3.36 -4.44 -0.60
N ILE A 44 3.65 -3.81 -1.74
CA ILE A 44 3.07 -4.18 -3.03
C ILE A 44 3.43 -5.62 -3.42
N GLU A 45 4.69 -6.02 -3.25
CA GLU A 45 5.15 -7.38 -3.52
C GLU A 45 4.44 -8.40 -2.62
N SER A 46 4.34 -8.13 -1.31
CA SER A 46 3.63 -8.99 -0.37
C SER A 46 2.14 -9.12 -0.72
N ASP A 47 1.48 -8.02 -1.09
CA ASP A 47 0.07 -8.03 -1.49
C ASP A 47 -0.12 -8.80 -2.80
N ALA A 48 0.83 -8.71 -3.74
CA ALA A 48 0.81 -9.45 -5.00
C ALA A 48 0.96 -10.96 -4.78
N ILE A 49 1.88 -11.38 -3.91
CA ILE A 49 2.06 -12.79 -3.52
C ILE A 49 0.78 -13.30 -2.88
N PHE A 50 0.21 -12.57 -1.92
CA PHE A 50 -1.02 -12.97 -1.24
C PHE A 50 -2.20 -13.13 -2.23
N ALA A 51 -2.37 -12.20 -3.18
CA ALA A 51 -3.40 -12.32 -4.20
C ALA A 51 -3.23 -13.61 -5.04
N GLN A 52 -2.00 -13.96 -5.40
CA GLN A 52 -1.70 -15.20 -6.11
C GLN A 52 -2.00 -16.44 -5.25
N GLU A 53 -1.60 -16.46 -3.98
CA GLU A 53 -1.89 -17.57 -3.05
C GLU A 53 -3.41 -17.81 -2.90
N VAL A 54 -4.20 -16.74 -2.83
CA VAL A 54 -5.67 -16.84 -2.78
C VAL A 54 -6.22 -17.42 -4.09
N SER A 55 -5.73 -16.95 -5.24
CA SER A 55 -6.12 -17.47 -6.55
C SER A 55 -5.85 -18.97 -6.66
N ASP A 56 -4.64 -19.39 -6.26
CA ASP A 56 -4.21 -20.78 -6.30
C ASP A 56 -5.01 -21.66 -5.32
N HIS A 57 -5.32 -21.15 -4.12
CA HIS A 57 -6.06 -21.89 -3.10
C HIS A 57 -7.50 -22.18 -3.51
N TYR A 58 -8.16 -21.23 -4.16
CA TYR A 58 -9.57 -21.35 -4.56
C TYR A 58 -9.77 -21.77 -6.02
N ASP A 59 -8.69 -21.91 -6.80
CA ASP A 59 -8.72 -22.17 -8.25
C ASP A 59 -9.59 -21.13 -9.01
N LEU A 60 -9.47 -19.87 -8.60
CA LEU A 60 -10.25 -18.76 -9.14
C LEU A 60 -9.37 -17.76 -9.91
N PRO A 61 -9.89 -17.15 -10.99
CA PRO A 61 -9.12 -16.23 -11.82
C PRO A 61 -8.85 -14.89 -11.14
N LEU A 62 -7.67 -14.34 -11.35
CA LEU A 62 -7.33 -12.98 -10.92
C LEU A 62 -7.89 -11.93 -11.87
N VAL A 63 -8.79 -11.09 -11.37
CA VAL A 63 -9.35 -9.92 -12.07
C VAL A 63 -8.89 -8.64 -11.39
N ALA A 64 -8.09 -7.84 -12.09
CA ALA A 64 -7.57 -6.60 -11.52
C ALA A 64 -8.64 -5.51 -11.50
N ASN A 65 -8.89 -4.91 -10.34
CA ASN A 65 -9.63 -3.64 -10.29
C ASN A 65 -8.72 -2.49 -10.69
N GLU A 66 -8.93 -1.88 -11.86
CA GLU A 66 -8.07 -0.84 -12.45
C GLU A 66 -7.97 0.45 -11.63
N ARG A 67 -8.71 0.59 -10.52
CA ARG A 67 -8.44 1.67 -9.56
C ARG A 67 -7.08 1.53 -8.89
N CYS A 68 -6.73 0.32 -8.46
CA CYS A 68 -5.46 0.04 -7.75
C CYS A 68 -4.94 -1.40 -7.92
N GLY A 69 -5.79 -2.36 -8.27
CA GLY A 69 -5.49 -3.79 -8.28
C GLY A 69 -4.48 -4.25 -9.33
N SER A 70 -4.27 -3.48 -10.40
CA SER A 70 -3.26 -3.82 -11.43
C SER A 70 -1.82 -3.75 -10.90
N TRP A 71 -1.59 -3.18 -9.72
CA TRP A 71 -0.28 -3.20 -9.05
C TRP A 71 0.06 -4.56 -8.43
N TYR A 72 -0.95 -5.38 -8.16
CA TYR A 72 -0.79 -6.63 -7.38
C TYR A 72 -0.93 -7.89 -8.22
N ILE A 73 -1.19 -7.78 -9.52
CA ILE A 73 -1.40 -8.93 -10.39
C ILE A 73 -0.38 -8.87 -11.53
N PRO A 74 0.51 -9.86 -11.66
CA PRO A 74 1.43 -9.92 -12.78
C PRO A 74 0.65 -10.05 -14.12
N PRO A 75 1.10 -9.42 -15.22
CA PRO A 75 0.35 -9.40 -16.48
C PRO A 75 -0.03 -10.78 -17.01
N GLU A 76 0.83 -11.78 -16.83
CA GLU A 76 0.64 -13.17 -17.22
C GLU A 76 -0.44 -13.91 -16.42
N ALA A 77 -0.70 -13.52 -15.18
CA ALA A 77 -1.74 -14.12 -14.34
C ALA A 77 -3.09 -13.41 -14.44
N LYS A 78 -3.12 -12.22 -15.06
CA LYS A 78 -4.32 -11.38 -15.16
C LYS A 78 -5.32 -11.97 -16.14
N SER A 79 -6.43 -12.47 -15.61
CA SER A 79 -7.54 -13.01 -16.41
C SER A 79 -8.48 -11.93 -16.94
N GLY A 80 -8.47 -10.73 -16.34
CA GLY A 80 -9.26 -9.61 -16.81
C GLY A 80 -9.15 -8.37 -15.93
N SER A 81 -10.02 -7.40 -16.23
CA SER A 81 -10.05 -6.11 -15.57
C SER A 81 -11.45 -5.74 -15.11
N SER A 82 -11.54 -5.00 -14.00
CA SER A 82 -12.75 -4.41 -13.46
C SER A 82 -12.51 -2.96 -13.01
N TYR A 83 -13.56 -2.23 -12.68
CA TYR A 83 -13.52 -0.84 -12.25
C TYR A 83 -14.60 -0.59 -11.19
N PHE A 84 -14.56 -1.34 -10.09
CA PHE A 84 -15.45 -1.11 -8.95
C PHE A 84 -14.98 0.10 -8.12
N LYS A 85 -15.88 0.98 -7.70
CA LYS A 85 -15.64 1.97 -6.64
C LYS A 85 -15.94 1.37 -5.28
N SER A 86 -15.41 2.00 -4.23
CA SER A 86 -15.64 1.56 -2.84
C SER A 86 -17.13 1.47 -2.50
N THR A 87 -17.98 2.33 -3.05
CA THR A 87 -19.42 2.31 -2.74
C THR A 87 -20.21 1.29 -3.56
N ASP A 88 -19.61 0.62 -4.56
CA ASP A 88 -20.32 -0.40 -5.33
C ASP A 88 -20.56 -1.60 -4.41
N GLY A 89 -21.83 -2.02 -4.30
CA GLY A 89 -22.22 -3.16 -3.44
C GLY A 89 -22.45 -2.83 -1.96
N HIS A 90 -22.37 -1.55 -1.56
CA HIS A 90 -22.82 -1.15 -0.21
C HIS A 90 -24.34 -1.32 -0.07
N THR A 91 -24.79 -1.88 1.05
CA THR A 91 -26.22 -2.04 1.36
C THR A 91 -26.95 -0.70 1.28
N GLY A 92 -27.99 -0.63 0.43
CA GLY A 92 -28.76 0.59 0.20
C GLY A 92 -28.20 1.54 -0.87
N GLN A 93 -27.06 1.21 -1.48
CA GLN A 93 -26.49 1.91 -2.63
C GLN A 93 -26.58 1.02 -3.88
N TRP A 94 -27.78 0.94 -4.44
CA TRP A 94 -28.10 0.20 -5.67
C TRP A 94 -27.91 1.04 -6.94
N ASP A 95 -27.16 2.13 -6.85
CA ASP A 95 -26.89 3.00 -8.00
C ASP A 95 -25.79 2.38 -8.87
N PHE A 96 -26.21 1.61 -9.87
CA PHE A 96 -25.30 1.01 -10.83
C PHE A 96 -24.82 2.07 -11.83
N SER A 97 -23.50 2.20 -11.94
CA SER A 97 -22.94 3.06 -12.97
C SER A 97 -23.22 2.49 -14.36
N PHE A 98 -24.16 3.09 -15.10
CA PHE A 98 -24.41 2.74 -16.51
C PHE A 98 -23.18 2.91 -17.42
N ARG A 99 -22.17 3.66 -16.97
CA ARG A 99 -20.89 3.83 -17.70
C ARG A 99 -19.86 2.74 -17.36
N ARG A 100 -19.97 2.08 -16.20
CA ARG A 100 -18.96 1.16 -15.66
C ARG A 100 -19.62 -0.09 -15.10
N LEU A 101 -20.33 -0.79 -15.99
CA LEU A 101 -21.13 -1.95 -15.63
C LEU A 101 -20.30 -3.20 -15.29
N ASN A 102 -19.00 -3.23 -15.62
CA ASN A 102 -18.11 -4.37 -15.41
C ASN A 102 -18.58 -5.69 -16.06
N LEU A 103 -19.39 -5.61 -17.13
CA LEU A 103 -19.94 -6.78 -17.83
C LEU A 103 -18.87 -7.70 -18.42
N GLN A 104 -17.65 -7.20 -18.63
CA GLN A 104 -16.51 -8.02 -19.07
C GLN A 104 -16.12 -9.12 -18.06
N ILE A 105 -16.62 -9.08 -16.81
CA ILE A 105 -16.43 -10.15 -15.84
C ILE A 105 -17.31 -11.36 -16.16
N LEU A 106 -18.48 -11.18 -16.77
CA LEU A 106 -19.45 -12.26 -16.99
C LEU A 106 -18.89 -13.45 -17.80
N PRO A 107 -18.10 -13.25 -18.88
CA PRO A 107 -17.48 -14.38 -19.58
C PRO A 107 -16.43 -15.11 -18.74
N ILE A 108 -15.73 -14.39 -17.84
CA ILE A 108 -14.74 -14.98 -16.93
C ILE A 108 -15.46 -15.82 -15.87
N ALA A 109 -16.46 -15.23 -15.23
CA ALA A 109 -17.36 -15.86 -14.27
C ALA A 109 -17.94 -17.18 -14.82
N GLN A 110 -18.52 -17.14 -16.03
CA GLN A 110 -19.03 -18.30 -16.74
C GLN A 110 -17.97 -19.41 -16.92
N LYS A 111 -16.72 -19.06 -17.26
CA LYS A 111 -15.64 -20.03 -17.50
C LYS A 111 -15.17 -20.72 -16.22
N PHE A 112 -15.23 -20.03 -15.08
CA PHE A 112 -14.68 -20.50 -13.80
C PHE A 112 -15.77 -20.89 -12.77
N GLY A 113 -16.98 -21.21 -13.25
CA GLY A 113 -18.01 -21.84 -12.42
C GLY A 113 -18.95 -20.90 -11.66
N GLY A 114 -19.02 -19.60 -12.01
CA GLY A 114 -19.99 -18.66 -11.45
C GLY A 114 -19.83 -17.25 -11.95
#